data_AF-A0A317QGQ2-F1
#
_entry.id   AF-A0A317QGQ2-F1
#
_cell.length_a   1.000
_cell.length_b   1.000
_cell.length_c   1.000
_cell.angle_alpha   90.00
_cell.angle_beta   90.00
_cell.angle_gamma   90.00
#
_symmetry.space_group_name_H-M   'P 1'
#
loop_
_entity.id
_entity.type
_entity.pdbx_description
1 polymer ?
#
loop_
_entity_poly.entity_id
_entity_poly.type
_entity_poly.pdbx_seq_one_letter_code
_entity_poly.pdbx_strand_id
1 'polypeptide(L)'
;MTSEATALDSPAGVRARASIEVREVGRGGLGEAVRRAASRLPVRLVVRERYHWYVIDAADVPPPSPLPTKFSLFLAGPDDLPEVEGLDASFERAEEWLDAVHELWMVRDGNRVVSSCWVFVGRAPTAAARHGWLQLPPGTVNPERARSTRRT
;
A
#
# COMPACT_ATOMS: atom_id res chain seq x y z
N MET A 1 12.14 16.04 -19.05
CA MET A 1 12.84 15.99 -17.75
C MET A 1 12.84 17.41 -17.24
N THR A 2 11.86 17.72 -16.39
CA THR A 2 11.69 19.02 -15.71
C THR A 2 10.76 18.73 -14.53
N SER A 3 11.31 18.73 -13.33
CA SER A 3 10.54 18.55 -12.09
C SER A 3 10.01 19.92 -11.69
N GLU A 4 8.72 20.17 -11.92
CA GLU A 4 8.05 21.39 -11.48
C GLU A 4 7.34 21.09 -10.14
N ALA A 5 7.78 21.75 -9.08
CA ALA A 5 7.21 21.65 -7.75
C ALA A 5 6.09 22.69 -7.61
N THR A 6 4.85 22.30 -7.88
CA THR A 6 3.68 23.10 -7.49
C THR A 6 3.45 22.91 -5.98
N ALA A 7 3.51 24.01 -5.23
CA ALA A 7 3.23 24.02 -3.80
C ALA A 7 1.72 23.74 -3.57
N LEU A 8 1.41 22.49 -3.25
CA LEU A 8 0.19 22.12 -2.54
C LEU A 8 0.54 22.19 -1.04
N ASP A 9 -0.35 22.78 -0.24
CA ASP A 9 -0.19 22.89 1.22
C ASP A 9 0.27 21.56 1.80
N SER A 10 1.44 21.56 2.44
CA SER A 10 1.93 20.38 3.14
C SER A 10 1.14 20.26 4.44
N PRO A 11 0.57 19.08 4.76
CA PRO A 11 -0.02 18.85 6.07
C PRO A 11 0.99 19.19 7.19
N ALA A 12 0.51 19.72 8.31
CA ALA A 12 1.36 19.98 9.46
C ALA A 12 2.07 18.68 9.92
N GLY A 13 3.36 18.77 10.26
CA GLY A 13 4.17 17.62 10.70
C GLY A 13 4.82 16.79 9.58
N VAL A 14 4.63 17.16 8.30
CA VAL A 14 5.32 16.48 7.19
C VAL A 14 6.78 16.88 7.14
N ARG A 15 7.69 15.90 7.31
CA ARG A 15 9.14 16.13 7.21
C ARG A 15 9.71 15.91 5.82
N ALA A 16 9.04 15.07 5.02
CA ALA A 16 9.44 14.81 3.65
C ALA A 16 8.22 14.44 2.80
N ARG A 17 8.30 14.79 1.52
CA ARG A 17 7.34 14.40 0.50
C ARG A 17 8.08 13.65 -0.59
N ALA A 18 7.60 12.47 -0.94
CA ALA A 18 8.00 11.79 -2.16
C ALA A 18 6.85 11.90 -3.16
N SER A 19 7.18 12.22 -4.41
CA SER A 19 6.21 12.18 -5.50
C SER A 19 6.69 11.20 -6.56
N ILE A 20 5.84 10.25 -6.91
CA ILE A 20 6.07 9.35 -8.03
C ILE A 20 5.07 9.72 -9.10
N GLU A 21 5.59 9.89 -10.30
CA GLU A 21 4.78 10.02 -11.49
C GLU A 21 4.83 8.72 -12.27
N VAL A 22 3.66 8.13 -12.49
CA VAL A 22 3.50 6.89 -13.21
C VAL A 22 2.90 7.23 -14.56
N ARG A 23 3.55 6.75 -15.60
CA ARG A 23 3.02 6.81 -16.95
C ARG A 23 2.68 5.40 -17.37
N GLU A 24 1.42 5.02 -17.19
CA GLU A 24 0.96 3.72 -17.65
C GLU A 24 0.58 3.81 -19.13
N VAL A 25 1.17 2.93 -19.93
CA VAL A 25 0.81 2.74 -21.34
C VAL A 25 -0.03 1.47 -21.41
N GLY A 26 -1.29 1.59 -21.00
CA GLY A 26 -2.28 0.52 -21.09
C GLY A 26 -2.91 0.47 -22.49
N ARG A 27 -3.11 -0.74 -23.03
CA ARG A 27 -4.13 -0.97 -24.05
C ARG A 27 -5.48 -1.03 -23.34
N GLY A 28 -6.09 0.12 -23.09
CA GLY A 28 -7.36 0.21 -22.36
C GLY A 28 -8.46 -0.63 -23.01
N GLY A 29 -9.10 -1.48 -22.21
CA GLY A 29 -10.35 -2.15 -22.53
C GLY A 29 -11.44 -1.11 -22.75
N LEU A 30 -11.94 -1.07 -23.98
CA LEU A 30 -13.04 -0.20 -24.39
C LEU A 30 -14.35 -0.94 -24.17
N GLY A 31 -15.28 -0.33 -23.41
CA GLY A 31 -16.67 -0.78 -23.33
C GLY A 31 -17.27 -1.04 -24.71
N GLU A 32 -18.20 -1.99 -24.79
CA GLU A 32 -18.63 -2.64 -26.04
C GLU A 32 -19.01 -1.69 -27.20
N ALA A 33 -19.45 -0.47 -26.89
CA ALA A 33 -19.80 0.54 -27.89
C ALA A 33 -18.60 1.07 -28.71
N VAL A 34 -17.38 1.14 -28.15
CA VAL A 34 -16.21 1.68 -28.87
C VAL A 34 -15.42 0.59 -29.63
N ARG A 35 -15.66 -0.69 -29.31
CA ARG A 35 -15.01 -1.85 -29.94
C ARG A 35 -15.24 -1.95 -31.45
N ARG A 36 -16.32 -1.37 -31.99
CA ARG A 36 -16.59 -1.36 -33.45
C ARG A 36 -15.91 -0.21 -34.20
N ALA A 37 -15.53 0.88 -33.53
CA ALA A 37 -14.86 2.01 -34.19
C ALA A 37 -13.33 1.96 -34.06
N ALA A 38 -12.81 1.34 -32.99
CA ALA A 38 -11.38 1.35 -32.66
C ALA A 38 -10.52 0.34 -33.44
N SER A 39 -11.08 -0.50 -34.31
CA SER A 39 -10.30 -1.48 -35.10
C SER A 39 -9.43 -0.86 -36.20
N ARG A 40 -9.48 0.47 -36.40
CA ARG A 40 -8.74 1.18 -37.46
C ARG A 40 -7.66 2.16 -36.98
N LEU A 41 -7.54 2.43 -35.67
CA LEU A 41 -6.50 3.30 -35.13
C LEU A 41 -6.03 2.76 -33.77
N PRO A 42 -4.72 2.51 -33.57
CA PRO A 42 -4.19 2.13 -32.27
C PRO A 42 -4.20 3.35 -31.35
N VAL A 43 -5.32 3.58 -30.65
CA VAL A 43 -5.40 4.61 -29.62
C VAL A 43 -4.54 4.16 -28.44
N ARG A 44 -3.37 4.77 -28.28
CA ARG A 44 -2.55 4.63 -27.07
C ARG A 44 -3.15 5.55 -26.00
N LEU A 45 -3.84 4.97 -25.04
CA LEU A 45 -4.23 5.69 -23.83
C LEU A 45 -3.00 5.75 -22.92
N VAL A 46 -2.56 6.97 -22.65
CA VAL A 46 -1.53 7.24 -21.65
C VAL A 46 -2.25 7.73 -20.42
N VAL A 47 -2.26 6.90 -19.37
CA VAL A 47 -2.73 7.35 -18.06
C VAL A 47 -1.51 7.89 -17.33
N ARG A 48 -1.60 9.16 -16.91
CA ARG A 48 -0.58 9.80 -16.08
C ARG A 48 -1.16 9.92 -14.69
N GLU A 49 -0.67 9.11 -13.78
CA GLU A 49 -1.08 9.16 -12.38
C GLU A 49 0.04 9.76 -11.55
N ARG A 50 -0.33 10.62 -10.60
CA ARG A 50 0.62 11.28 -9.70
C ARG A 50 0.29 10.86 -8.28
N TYR A 51 1.23 10.15 -7.66
CA TYR A 51 1.12 9.69 -6.29
C TYR A 51 1.95 10.60 -5.39
N HIS A 52 1.35 11.05 -4.29
CA HIS A 52 2.01 11.84 -3.26
C HIS A 52 2.08 11.04 -1.98
N TRP A 53 3.30 10.83 -1.50
CA TRP A 53 3.60 10.15 -0.26
C TRP A 53 4.09 11.19 0.75
N TYR A 54 3.58 11.10 1.96
CA TYR A 54 3.92 12.01 3.06
C TYR A 54 4.60 11.22 4.17
N VAL A 55 5.72 11.74 4.66
CA VAL A 55 6.42 11.20 5.83
C VAL A 55 6.07 12.06 7.02
N ILE A 56 5.51 11.43 8.04
CA ILE A 56 5.12 12.04 9.32
C ILE A 56 6.10 11.54 10.39
N ASP A 57 6.50 12.40 11.32
CA ASP A 57 7.30 11.95 12.47
C ASP A 57 6.43 11.07 13.38
N ALA A 58 6.99 9.97 13.88
CA ALA A 58 6.29 9.12 14.84
C ALA A 58 5.87 9.88 16.11
N ALA A 59 6.64 10.89 16.52
CA ALA A 59 6.30 11.77 17.64
C ALA A 59 5.09 12.67 17.37
N ASP A 60 4.78 12.93 16.10
CA ASP A 60 3.63 13.73 15.68
C ASP A 60 2.36 12.88 15.49
N VAL A 61 2.48 11.54 15.53
CA VAL A 61 1.34 10.63 15.50
C VAL A 61 0.72 10.58 16.91
N PRO A 62 -0.58 10.93 17.08
CA PRO A 62 -1.23 10.83 18.37
C PRO A 62 -1.07 9.43 18.97
N PRO A 63 -0.86 9.32 20.29
CA PRO A 63 -0.70 8.02 20.93
C PRO A 63 -1.92 7.15 20.62
N PRO A 64 -1.72 5.87 20.25
CA PRO A 64 -2.83 5.00 19.90
C PRO A 64 -3.72 4.77 21.11
N SER A 65 -5.04 4.75 20.90
CA SER A 65 -5.96 4.24 21.90
C SER A 65 -5.57 2.80 22.25
N PRO A 66 -5.61 2.40 23.54
CA PRO A 66 -5.32 1.03 23.92
C PRO A 66 -6.21 0.06 23.16
N LEU A 67 -5.62 -1.05 22.71
CA LEU A 67 -6.38 -2.13 22.10
C LEU A 67 -7.33 -2.72 23.16
N PRO A 68 -8.65 -2.88 22.88
CA PRO A 68 -9.56 -3.51 23.81
C PRO A 68 -9.05 -4.87 24.29
N THR A 69 -9.24 -5.20 25.57
CA THR A 69 -8.67 -6.39 26.23
C THR A 69 -9.06 -7.73 25.61
N LYS A 70 -10.17 -7.77 24.88
CA LYS A 70 -10.59 -8.97 24.13
C LYS A 70 -9.72 -9.27 22.90
N PHE A 71 -8.93 -8.29 22.45
CA PHE A 71 -8.06 -8.44 21.30
C PHE A 71 -6.61 -8.62 21.74
N SER A 72 -5.87 -9.40 20.97
CA SER A 72 -4.42 -9.55 21.12
C SER A 72 -3.71 -9.07 19.86
N LEU A 73 -2.62 -8.33 20.05
CA LEU A 73 -1.69 -7.93 18.99
C LEU A 73 -0.48 -8.86 19.05
N PHE A 74 -0.06 -9.41 17.92
CA PHE A 74 1.12 -10.26 17.83
C PHE A 74 1.87 -10.04 16.51
N LEU A 75 3.17 -10.34 16.54
CA LEU A 75 4.01 -10.38 15.35
C LEU A 75 3.82 -11.76 14.71
N ALA A 76 3.41 -11.76 13.44
CA ALA A 76 3.11 -12.95 12.67
C ALA A 76 4.36 -13.54 12.03
N GLY A 77 4.40 -14.87 11.94
CA GLY A 77 5.39 -15.62 11.19
C GLY A 77 4.82 -16.25 9.92
N PRO A 78 5.64 -17.04 9.20
CA PRO A 78 5.21 -17.77 8.01
C PRO A 78 3.99 -18.67 8.26
N ASP A 79 3.92 -19.30 9.43
CA ASP A 79 2.82 -20.21 9.80
C ASP A 79 1.47 -19.49 9.97
N ASP A 80 1.47 -18.16 10.18
CA ASP A 80 0.24 -17.38 10.33
C ASP A 80 -0.27 -16.83 8.98
N LEU A 81 0.50 -16.92 7.89
CA LEU A 81 0.13 -16.38 6.58
C LEU A 81 -1.23 -16.87 6.03
N PRO A 82 -1.64 -18.14 6.20
CA PRO A 82 -2.96 -18.60 5.76
C PRO A 82 -4.12 -17.82 6.40
N GLU A 83 -3.93 -17.21 7.58
CA GLU A 83 -4.97 -16.42 8.26
C GLU A 83 -5.17 -15.03 7.61
N VAL A 84 -4.17 -14.55 6.86
CA VAL A 84 -4.23 -13.26 6.15
C VAL A 84 -5.12 -13.35 4.92
N GLU A 85 -5.12 -14.48 4.22
CA GLU A 85 -5.97 -14.72 3.04
C GLU A 85 -7.46 -14.54 3.37
N GLY A 86 -7.86 -14.86 4.61
CA GLY A 86 -9.22 -14.68 5.12
C GLY A 86 -9.67 -13.23 5.31
N LEU A 87 -8.77 -12.24 5.17
CA LEU A 87 -9.07 -10.82 5.32
C LEU A 87 -9.39 -10.11 3.99
N ASP A 88 -9.63 -10.87 2.90
CA ASP A 88 -9.72 -10.36 1.51
C ASP A 88 -8.47 -9.57 1.08
N ALA A 89 -7.33 -9.89 1.69
CA ALA A 89 -6.03 -9.34 1.34
C ALA A 89 -5.19 -10.45 0.70
N SER A 90 -4.85 -10.28 -0.58
CA SER A 90 -3.90 -11.16 -1.25
C SER A 90 -2.51 -10.56 -1.17
N PHE A 91 -1.59 -11.32 -0.61
CA PHE A 91 -0.17 -10.98 -0.60
C PHE A 91 0.60 -12.16 -1.20
N GLU A 92 0.55 -12.28 -2.54
CA GLU A 92 1.22 -13.34 -3.30
C GLU A 92 2.71 -13.49 -2.99
N ARG A 93 3.33 -12.47 -2.38
CA ARG A 93 4.75 -12.40 -2.02
C ARG A 93 4.99 -12.28 -0.51
N ALA A 94 4.01 -12.64 0.32
CA ALA A 94 4.09 -12.50 1.77
C ALA A 94 5.30 -13.20 2.39
N GLU A 95 5.60 -14.42 1.93
CA GLU A 95 6.80 -15.17 2.38
C GLU A 95 8.07 -14.40 2.07
N GLU A 96 8.23 -13.92 0.83
CA GLU A 96 9.40 -13.14 0.42
C GLU A 96 9.56 -11.85 1.23
N TRP A 97 8.46 -11.27 1.73
CA TRP A 97 8.49 -10.07 2.54
C TRP A 97 8.93 -10.35 3.98
N LEU A 98 8.45 -11.44 4.58
CA LEU A 98 8.92 -11.88 5.90
C LEU A 98 10.43 -12.16 5.88
N ASP A 99 10.93 -12.76 4.79
CA ASP A 99 12.37 -13.00 4.60
C ASP A 99 13.17 -11.70 4.40
N ALA A 100 12.53 -10.64 3.91
CA ALA A 100 13.15 -9.37 3.54
C ALA A 100 13.02 -8.27 4.61
N VAL A 101 13.08 -8.65 5.90
CA VAL A 101 13.01 -7.78 7.09
C VAL A 101 11.72 -6.97 7.25
N HIS A 102 10.66 -7.28 6.49
CA HIS A 102 9.36 -6.65 6.66
C HIS A 102 8.58 -7.38 7.75
N GLU A 103 7.82 -6.61 8.53
CA GLU A 103 7.07 -7.18 9.65
C GLU A 103 5.60 -7.28 9.29
N LEU A 104 4.96 -8.36 9.73
CA LEU A 104 3.52 -8.52 9.68
C LEU A 104 2.97 -8.53 11.10
N TRP A 105 2.18 -7.52 11.44
CA TRP A 105 1.47 -7.44 12.71
C TRP A 105 0.02 -7.85 12.51
N MET A 106 -0.51 -8.69 13.39
CA MET A 106 -1.90 -9.15 13.33
C MET A 106 -2.64 -8.94 14.63
N VAL A 107 -3.96 -8.75 14.51
CA VAL A 107 -4.88 -8.61 15.63
C VAL A 107 -5.86 -9.77 15.60
N ARG A 108 -5.98 -10.49 16.73
CA ARG A 108 -6.93 -11.59 16.93
C ARG A 108 -8.03 -11.22 17.92
N ASP A 109 -9.23 -11.75 17.69
CA ASP A 109 -10.35 -11.84 18.65
C ASP A 109 -10.57 -13.35 18.92
N GLY A 110 -10.05 -13.85 20.03
CA GLY A 110 -9.93 -15.30 20.26
C GLY A 110 -9.07 -15.98 19.18
N ASN A 111 -9.65 -16.94 18.45
CA ASN A 111 -8.96 -17.69 17.39
C ASN A 111 -9.13 -17.07 15.99
N ARG A 112 -9.73 -15.88 15.87
CA ARG A 112 -10.01 -15.25 14.58
C ARG A 112 -9.13 -14.03 14.39
N VAL A 113 -8.37 -13.98 13.29
CA VAL A 113 -7.73 -12.74 12.85
C VAL A 113 -8.79 -11.76 12.34
N VAL A 114 -8.74 -10.54 12.86
CA VAL A 114 -9.68 -9.46 12.53
C VAL A 114 -9.02 -8.31 11.78
N SER A 115 -7.69 -8.20 11.87
CA SER A 115 -6.90 -7.20 11.15
C SER A 115 -5.46 -7.69 10.95
N SER A 116 -4.83 -7.26 9.87
CA SER A 116 -3.39 -7.38 9.66
C SER A 116 -2.79 -6.04 9.22
N CYS A 117 -1.51 -5.84 9.48
CA CYS A 117 -0.76 -4.68 9.06
C CYS A 117 0.66 -5.10 8.69
N TRP A 118 1.03 -4.92 7.43
CA TRP A 118 2.43 -4.97 7.03
C TRP A 118 3.12 -3.69 7.46
N VAL A 119 4.37 -3.81 7.88
CA VAL A 119 5.29 -2.71 8.13
C VAL A 119 6.48 -2.94 7.22
N PHE A 120 6.49 -2.21 6.10
CA PHE A 120 7.55 -2.29 5.11
C PHE A 120 8.71 -1.37 5.48
N VAL A 121 9.91 -1.93 5.54
CA VAL A 121 11.13 -1.26 6.00
C VAL A 121 12.04 -0.95 4.81
N GLY A 122 12.47 0.30 4.67
CA GLY A 122 13.42 0.75 3.64
C GLY A 122 12.89 0.79 2.20
N ARG A 123 11.88 -0.02 1.87
CA ARG A 123 11.14 0.02 0.59
C ARG A 123 9.69 -0.42 0.80
N ALA A 124 8.75 0.05 -0.01
CA ALA A 124 7.34 -0.31 0.05
C ALA A 124 6.83 -0.81 -1.31
N PRO A 125 5.94 -1.82 -1.35
CA PRO A 125 5.35 -2.27 -2.60
C PRO A 125 4.41 -1.18 -3.13
N THR A 126 4.46 -0.91 -4.43
CA THR A 126 3.49 -0.03 -5.07
C THR A 126 3.44 -0.29 -6.56
N ALA A 127 2.23 -0.47 -7.09
CA ALA A 127 1.99 -0.59 -8.53
C ALA A 127 2.44 0.66 -9.30
N ALA A 128 2.57 1.80 -8.60
CA ALA A 128 3.05 3.05 -9.17
C ALA A 128 4.55 3.03 -9.52
N ALA A 129 5.35 2.14 -8.93
CA ALA A 129 6.77 2.08 -9.20
C ALA A 129 7.07 1.15 -10.40
N ARG A 130 8.04 1.54 -11.24
CA ARG A 130 8.44 0.78 -12.44
C ARG A 130 8.81 -0.69 -12.17
N HIS A 131 9.23 -1.02 -10.95
CA HIS A 131 9.58 -2.38 -10.52
C HIS A 131 8.72 -2.88 -9.35
N GLY A 132 7.58 -2.24 -9.10
CA GLY A 132 6.68 -2.61 -8.01
C GLY A 132 7.16 -2.19 -6.61
N TRP A 133 8.29 -1.48 -6.50
CA TRP A 133 8.87 -1.04 -5.23
C TRP A 133 9.28 0.43 -5.23
N LEU A 134 8.89 1.14 -4.18
CA LEU A 134 9.35 2.49 -3.85
C LEU A 134 10.42 2.40 -2.75
N GLN A 135 11.58 3.03 -2.95
CA GLN A 135 12.55 3.21 -1.86
C GLN A 135 12.05 4.25 -0.87
N LEU A 136 12.09 3.92 0.42
CA LEU A 136 11.72 4.82 1.50
C LEU A 136 12.96 5.60 1.98
N PRO A 137 12.78 6.83 2.50
CA PRO A 137 13.86 7.54 3.18
C PRO A 137 14.43 6.73 4.35
N PRO A 138 15.72 6.93 4.70
CA PRO A 138 16.32 6.25 5.85
C PRO A 138 15.51 6.45 7.14
N GLY A 139 15.35 5.38 7.92
CA GLY A 139 14.59 5.41 9.17
C GLY A 139 13.08 5.56 9.02
N THR A 140 12.53 5.39 7.81
CA THR A 140 11.09 5.46 7.54
C THR A 140 10.52 4.06 7.25
N VAL A 141 9.30 3.82 7.72
CA VAL A 141 8.52 2.61 7.42
C VAL A 141 7.21 2.97 6.73
N ASN A 142 6.65 2.04 5.95
CA ASN A 142 5.32 2.15 5.36
C ASN A 142 4.36 1.12 5.96
N PRO A 143 3.38 1.53 6.78
CA PRO A 143 2.35 0.64 7.29
C PRO A 143 1.21 0.44 6.28
N GLU A 144 0.93 -0.81 5.90
CA GLU A 144 -0.21 -1.18 5.04
C GLU A 144 -1.17 -2.10 5.77
N ARG A 145 -2.40 -1.62 5.97
CA ARG A 145 -3.43 -2.34 6.74
C ARG A 145 -4.41 -3.06 5.83
N ALA A 146 -4.70 -4.31 6.18
CA ALA A 146 -5.92 -5.00 5.77
C ALA A 146 -6.84 -5.25 6.99
N ARG A 147 -8.15 -5.24 6.74
CA ARG A 147 -9.17 -5.55 7.74
C ARG A 147 -10.28 -6.33 7.09
N SER A 148 -10.84 -7.30 7.82
CA SER A 148 -12.03 -8.03 7.37
C SER A 148 -13.16 -7.05 7.09
N THR A 149 -13.72 -7.09 5.88
CA THR A 149 -14.90 -6.30 5.51
C THR A 149 -16.21 -6.93 5.99
N ARG A 150 -16.18 -8.21 6.39
CA ARG A 150 -17.35 -8.92 6.90
C ARG A 150 -17.77 -8.37 8.27
N ARG A 151 -18.83 -7.57 8.27
CA ARG A 151 -19.63 -7.27 9.46
C ARG A 151 -20.41 -8.53 9.82
N THR A 152 -20.03 -9.17 10.92
CA THR A 152 -20.96 -10.02 11.70
C THR A 152 -21.90 -9.12 12.48
#